data_AF-A0A7C1XQC7-F1
#
_entry.id   AF-A0A7C1XQC7-F1
#
_cell.length_a   1.000
_cell.length_b   1.000
_cell.length_c   1.000
_cell.angle_alpha   90.00
_cell.angle_beta   90.00
_cell.angle_gamma   90.00
#
_symmetry.space_group_name_H-M   'P 1'
#
loop_
_entity.id
_entity.type
_entity.pdbx_description
1 polymer ?
#
loop_
_entity_poly.entity_id
_entity_poly.type
_entity_poly.pdbx_seq_one_letter_code
_entity_poly.pdbx_strand_id
1 'polypeptide(L)'
;MKPLEGDAAHLWDMLDAARQAQAFSDALTFEQLLDDARTRYAIERALEIIGEAARRVSPETRERLGAIPWRGIIGFRNVLAHEYGAIDYHRLFTVLKDDLPALVDALDHAVSLIEKNP
;
A
#
# COMPACT_ATOMS: atom_id res chain seq x y z
N MET A 1 5.34 -14.66 10.91
CA MET A 1 4.61 -15.62 10.01
C MET A 1 3.31 -14.95 9.63
N LYS A 2 2.87 -14.99 8.36
CA LYS A 2 1.62 -14.30 7.97
C LYS A 2 0.42 -14.83 8.79
N PRO A 3 -0.36 -13.96 9.46
CA PRO A 3 -1.59 -14.36 10.14
C PRO A 3 -2.64 -14.87 9.15
N LEU A 4 -3.44 -15.86 9.56
CA LEU A 4 -4.42 -16.49 8.67
C LEU A 4 -5.73 -15.72 8.55
N GLU A 5 -6.16 -14.99 9.59
CA GLU A 5 -7.46 -14.32 9.65
C GLU A 5 -7.41 -12.99 10.41
N GLY A 6 -8.45 -12.18 10.24
CA GLY A 6 -8.68 -10.92 10.95
C GLY A 6 -7.79 -9.75 10.52
N ASP A 7 -7.83 -8.67 11.30
CA ASP A 7 -7.11 -7.42 11.00
C ASP A 7 -5.59 -7.62 10.87
N ALA A 8 -5.02 -8.54 11.63
CA ALA A 8 -3.60 -8.87 11.56
C ALA A 8 -3.20 -9.39 10.16
N ALA A 9 -4.04 -10.24 9.56
CA ALA A 9 -3.81 -10.75 8.22
C ALA A 9 -3.88 -9.63 7.17
N HIS A 10 -4.85 -8.71 7.32
CA HIS A 10 -5.00 -7.56 6.43
C HIS A 10 -3.85 -6.56 6.53
N LEU A 11 -3.38 -6.26 7.75
CA LEU A 11 -2.20 -5.43 7.96
C LEU A 11 -0.93 -6.06 7.38
N TRP A 12 -0.80 -7.37 7.49
CA TRP A 12 0.30 -8.11 6.87
C TRP A 12 0.24 -8.04 5.35
N ASP A 13 -0.94 -8.22 4.75
CA ASP A 13 -1.16 -8.06 3.30
C ASP A 13 -0.79 -6.66 2.81
N MET A 14 -1.16 -5.63 3.57
CA MET A 14 -0.75 -4.25 3.27
C MET A 14 0.77 -4.11 3.32
N LEU A 15 1.42 -4.61 4.37
CA LEU A 15 2.87 -4.48 4.55
C LEU A 15 3.65 -5.18 3.43
N ASP A 16 3.27 -6.41 3.10
CA ASP A 16 3.93 -7.16 2.03
C ASP A 16 3.76 -6.47 0.68
N ALA A 17 2.54 -6.07 0.32
CA ALA A 17 2.29 -5.35 -0.92
C ALA A 17 3.01 -3.99 -0.98
N ALA A 18 3.07 -3.25 0.14
CA ALA A 18 3.81 -1.99 0.22
C ALA A 18 5.32 -2.19 0.00
N ARG A 19 5.89 -3.25 0.59
CA ARG A 19 7.30 -3.63 0.35
C ARG A 19 7.56 -4.02 -1.09
N GLN A 20 6.66 -4.77 -1.73
CA GLN A 20 6.79 -5.10 -3.15
C GLN A 20 6.75 -3.84 -4.01
N ALA A 21 5.77 -2.95 -3.80
CA ALA A 21 5.68 -1.68 -4.52
C ALA A 21 6.95 -0.82 -4.33
N GLN A 22 7.48 -0.76 -3.11
CA GLN A 22 8.72 -0.05 -2.80
C GLN A 22 9.90 -0.67 -3.56
N ALA A 23 10.07 -2.00 -3.47
CA ALA A 23 11.15 -2.71 -4.16
C ALA A 23 11.12 -2.53 -5.70
N PHE A 24 9.92 -2.47 -6.30
CA PHE A 24 9.78 -2.23 -7.73
C PHE A 24 10.11 -0.79 -8.14
N SER A 25 9.99 0.17 -7.22
CA SER A 25 10.05 1.59 -7.53
C SER A 25 11.29 2.32 -7.00
N ASP A 26 12.00 1.75 -6.03
CA ASP A 26 13.05 2.44 -5.25
C ASP A 26 14.15 3.03 -6.14
N ALA A 27 14.64 2.25 -7.11
CA ALA A 27 15.71 2.64 -8.02
C ALA A 27 15.23 3.28 -9.34
N LEU A 28 13.91 3.38 -9.57
CA LEU A 28 13.37 3.89 -10.84
C LEU A 28 13.35 5.42 -10.88
N THR A 29 13.74 5.97 -12.03
CA THR A 29 13.34 7.33 -12.43
C THR A 29 11.91 7.32 -12.98
N PHE A 30 11.33 8.50 -13.14
CA PHE A 30 9.99 8.63 -13.68
C PHE A 30 9.91 8.12 -15.13
N GLU A 31 10.90 8.42 -15.95
CA GLU A 31 10.99 7.99 -17.35
C GLU A 31 11.10 6.46 -17.45
N GLN A 32 11.91 5.84 -16.58
CA GLN A 32 12.02 4.38 -16.53
C GLN A 32 10.69 3.72 -16.14
N LEU A 33 9.94 4.32 -15.21
CA LEU A 33 8.60 3.86 -14.88
C LEU A 33 7.65 3.96 -16.09
N LEU A 34 7.73 5.03 -16.88
CA LEU A 34 6.89 5.19 -18.07
C LEU A 34 7.23 4.23 -19.21
N ASP A 35 8.48 3.83 -19.33
CA ASP A 35 8.91 2.91 -20.39
C ASP A 35 8.73 1.43 -20.01
N ASP A 36 8.53 1.10 -18.73
CA ASP A 36 8.32 -0.26 -18.25
C ASP A 36 6.87 -0.54 -17.85
N ALA A 37 6.07 -0.97 -18.84
CA ALA A 37 4.68 -1.36 -18.62
C ALA A 37 4.52 -2.50 -17.61
N ARG A 38 5.44 -3.46 -17.57
CA ARG A 38 5.37 -4.59 -16.62
C ARG A 38 5.50 -4.09 -15.20
N THR A 39 6.44 -3.19 -14.95
CA THR A 39 6.65 -2.62 -13.61
C THR A 39 5.47 -1.73 -13.20
N ARG A 40 4.88 -0.95 -14.11
CA ARG A 40 3.63 -0.22 -13.83
C ARG A 40 2.50 -1.14 -13.38
N TYR A 41 2.23 -2.21 -14.13
CA TYR A 41 1.19 -3.17 -13.74
C TYR A 41 1.48 -3.86 -12.41
N ALA A 42 2.75 -4.18 -12.12
CA ALA A 42 3.14 -4.77 -10.83
C ALA A 42 2.89 -3.79 -9.66
N ILE A 43 3.25 -2.53 -9.85
CA ILE A 43 3.03 -1.47 -8.86
C ILE A 43 1.54 -1.21 -8.66
N GLU A 44 0.78 -1.00 -9.74
CA GLU A 44 -0.67 -0.79 -9.67
C GLU A 44 -1.35 -1.92 -8.92
N ARG A 45 -0.98 -3.17 -9.23
CA ARG A 45 -1.52 -4.34 -8.53
C ARG A 45 -1.18 -4.35 -7.04
N ALA A 46 0.05 -3.99 -6.67
CA ALA A 46 0.44 -3.89 -5.27
C ALA A 46 -0.38 -2.80 -4.55
N LEU A 47 -0.54 -1.63 -5.15
CA LEU A 47 -1.32 -0.52 -4.58
C LEU A 47 -2.82 -0.86 -4.44
N GLU A 48 -3.39 -1.61 -5.38
CA GLU A 48 -4.75 -2.16 -5.26
C GLU A 48 -4.90 -3.09 -4.06
N ILE A 49 -3.92 -3.99 -3.83
CA ILE A 49 -3.92 -4.93 -2.70
C ILE A 49 -3.86 -4.15 -1.39
N ILE A 50 -2.97 -3.15 -1.27
CA ILE A 50 -2.87 -2.29 -0.09
C ILE A 50 -4.22 -1.67 0.23
N GLY A 51 -4.89 -1.08 -0.76
CA GLY A 51 -6.18 -0.41 -0.54
C GLY A 51 -7.34 -1.36 -0.22
N GLU A 52 -7.41 -2.52 -0.87
CA GLU A 52 -8.44 -3.52 -0.57
C GLU A 52 -8.24 -4.13 0.83
N ALA A 53 -7.00 -4.43 1.22
CA ALA A 53 -6.68 -4.89 2.56
C ALA A 53 -6.99 -3.81 3.60
N ALA A 54 -6.62 -2.54 3.35
CA ALA A 54 -6.96 -1.42 4.21
C ALA A 54 -8.48 -1.29 4.43
N ARG A 55 -9.27 -1.48 3.38
CA ARG A 55 -10.75 -1.47 3.43
C ARG A 55 -11.35 -2.61 4.26
N ARG A 56 -10.61 -3.69 4.50
CA ARG A 56 -11.04 -4.84 5.30
C ARG A 56 -10.64 -4.75 6.77
N VAL A 57 -9.61 -3.99 7.12
CA VAL A 57 -9.24 -3.72 8.53
C VAL A 57 -10.43 -3.10 9.27
N SER A 58 -10.78 -3.57 10.46
CA SER A 58 -11.90 -3.07 11.25
C SER A 58 -11.78 -1.57 11.59
N PRO A 59 -12.90 -0.83 11.73
CA PRO A 59 -12.87 0.55 12.19
C PRO A 59 -12.10 0.75 13.50
N GLU A 60 -12.25 -0.17 14.45
CA GLU A 60 -11.61 -0.15 15.76
C GLU A 60 -10.08 -0.20 15.64
N THR A 61 -9.56 -1.09 14.78
CA THR A 61 -8.12 -1.18 14.53
C THR A 61 -7.61 0.05 13.78
N ARG A 62 -8.37 0.60 12.83
CA ARG A 62 -7.99 1.82 12.11
C ARG A 62 -7.91 3.03 13.05
N GLU A 63 -8.86 3.16 13.97
CA GLU A 63 -8.87 4.22 14.98
C GLU A 63 -7.65 4.12 15.91
N ARG A 64 -7.34 2.90 16.37
CA ARG A 64 -6.15 2.64 17.19
C ARG A 64 -4.84 2.94 16.45
N LEU A 65 -4.78 2.68 15.15
CA LEU A 65 -3.62 2.91 14.29
C LEU A 65 -3.76 4.23 13.50
N GLY A 66 -4.00 5.34 14.21
CA GLY A 66 -4.28 6.65 13.61
C GLY A 66 -3.12 7.28 12.81
N ALA A 67 -1.89 6.73 12.92
CA ALA A 67 -0.75 7.17 12.11
C ALA A 67 -0.85 6.75 10.63
N ILE A 68 -1.63 5.69 10.33
CA ILE A 68 -1.82 5.22 8.95
C ILE A 68 -2.93 6.07 8.28
N PRO A 69 -2.69 6.64 7.08
CA PRO A 69 -3.66 7.51 6.41
C PRO A 69 -4.78 6.70 5.71
N TRP A 70 -5.57 5.95 6.49
CA TRP A 70 -6.58 4.99 6.02
C TRP A 70 -7.50 5.49 4.91
N ARG A 71 -8.09 6.69 5.10
CA ARG A 71 -9.01 7.27 4.11
C ARG A 71 -8.31 7.56 2.79
N GLY A 72 -7.07 8.04 2.82
CA GLY A 72 -6.26 8.32 1.63
C GLY A 72 -5.95 7.04 0.87
N ILE A 73 -5.51 6.00 1.57
CA ILE A 73 -5.17 4.69 1.00
C ILE A 73 -6.40 4.04 0.32
N ILE A 74 -7.53 3.99 1.02
CA ILE A 74 -8.77 3.42 0.48
C ILE A 74 -9.28 4.24 -0.71
N GLY A 75 -9.18 5.57 -0.63
CA GLY A 75 -9.54 6.47 -1.72
C GLY A 75 -8.67 6.28 -2.96
N PHE A 76 -7.35 6.13 -2.79
CA PHE A 76 -6.42 5.95 -3.89
C PHE A 76 -6.66 4.65 -4.67
N ARG A 77 -7.02 3.55 -3.99
CA ARG A 77 -7.47 2.32 -4.65
C ARG A 77 -8.70 2.54 -5.54
N ASN A 78 -9.62 3.40 -5.13
CA ASN A 78 -10.79 3.69 -5.96
C ASN A 78 -10.41 4.44 -7.24
N VAL A 79 -9.40 5.32 -7.19
CA VAL A 79 -8.87 5.98 -8.39
C VAL A 79 -8.25 4.94 -9.33
N LEU A 80 -7.35 4.09 -8.81
CA LEU A 80 -6.69 3.05 -9.61
C LEU A 80 -7.68 2.06 -10.25
N ALA A 81 -8.71 1.63 -9.51
CA ALA A 81 -9.66 0.62 -9.99
C ALA A 81 -10.72 1.15 -10.98
N HIS A 82 -10.96 2.47 -11.06
CA HIS A 82 -12.00 3.04 -11.92
C HIS A 82 -11.45 3.89 -13.07
N GLU A 83 -10.22 4.39 -12.95
CA GLU A 83 -9.59 5.26 -13.97
C GLU A 83 -8.57 4.52 -14.84
N TYR A 84 -8.74 3.22 -15.10
CA TYR A 84 -7.85 2.37 -15.92
C TYR A 84 -7.44 2.96 -17.30
N GLY A 85 -8.06 4.05 -17.77
CA GLY A 85 -7.67 4.77 -19.00
C GLY A 85 -6.89 6.08 -18.81
N ALA A 86 -6.68 6.56 -17.58
CA ALA A 86 -6.07 7.88 -17.30
C ALA A 86 -5.34 7.94 -15.94
N ILE A 87 -4.66 6.86 -15.53
CA ILE A 87 -3.81 6.92 -14.32
C ILE A 87 -2.78 8.05 -14.50
N ASP A 88 -2.84 9.03 -13.61
CA ASP A 88 -1.82 10.07 -13.51
C ASP A 88 -0.54 9.46 -12.92
N TYR A 89 0.36 9.01 -13.80
CA TYR A 89 1.62 8.41 -13.40
C TYR A 89 2.56 9.39 -12.70
N HIS A 90 2.43 10.70 -12.91
CA HIS A 90 3.21 11.68 -12.13
C HIS A 90 2.79 11.61 -10.66
N ARG A 91 1.47 11.65 -10.42
CA ARG A 91 0.94 11.52 -9.06
C ARG A 91 1.30 10.18 -8.43
N LEU A 92 1.19 9.09 -9.19
CA LEU A 92 1.58 7.76 -8.72
C LEU A 92 3.07 7.73 -8.34
N PHE A 93 3.96 8.32 -9.15
CA PHE A 93 5.38 8.37 -8.85
C PHE A 93 5.68 9.18 -7.58
N THR A 94 5.00 10.29 -7.35
CA THR A 94 5.09 11.04 -6.09
C THR A 94 4.68 10.17 -4.89
N VAL A 95 3.56 9.47 -4.98
CA VAL A 95 3.11 8.56 -3.90
C VAL A 95 4.14 7.47 -3.63
N LEU A 96 4.76 6.90 -4.66
CA LEU A 96 5.80 5.88 -4.51
C LEU A 96 7.06 6.41 -3.81
N LYS A 97 7.48 7.64 -4.10
CA LYS A 97 8.73 8.21 -3.56
C LYS A 97 8.54 8.84 -2.18
N ASP A 98 7.41 9.51 -1.97
CA ASP A 98 7.23 10.39 -0.81
C ASP A 98 6.37 9.75 0.29
N ASP A 99 5.29 9.04 -0.09
CA ASP A 99 4.31 8.52 0.87
C ASP A 99 4.54 7.04 1.22
N LEU A 100 4.91 6.23 0.23
CA LEU A 100 5.03 4.78 0.38
C LEU A 100 6.09 4.36 1.41
N PRO A 101 7.29 4.97 1.50
CA PRO A 101 8.26 4.60 2.53
C PRO A 101 7.72 4.79 3.95
N ALA A 102 7.04 5.91 4.21
CA ALA A 102 6.43 6.18 5.51
C ALA A 102 5.29 5.20 5.82
N LEU A 103 4.53 4.77 4.80
CA LEU A 103 3.51 3.73 4.96
C LEU A 103 4.12 2.37 5.32
N VAL A 104 5.24 1.98 4.71
CA VAL A 104 5.95 0.74 5.04
C VAL A 104 6.37 0.75 6.51
N ASP A 105 6.98 1.84 6.98
CA ASP A 105 7.41 1.97 8.38
C ASP A 105 6.24 1.90 9.36
N ALA A 106 5.13 2.59 9.05
CA ALA A 106 3.94 2.58 9.89
C ALA A 106 3.29 1.18 9.97
N LEU A 107 3.26 0.46 8.84
CA LEU A 107 2.72 -0.91 8.77
C LEU A 107 3.63 -1.92 9.48
N ASP A 108 4.94 -1.79 9.36
CA ASP A 108 5.90 -2.64 10.06
C ASP A 108 5.75 -2.49 11.58
N HIS A 109 5.61 -1.25 12.05
CA HIS A 109 5.32 -0.96 13.45
C HIS A 109 3.98 -1.57 13.89
N ALA A 110 2.91 -1.38 13.10
CA ALA A 110 1.58 -1.90 13.41
C ALA A 110 1.54 -3.44 13.50
N VAL A 111 2.18 -4.13 12.55
CA VAL A 111 2.28 -5.59 12.55
C VAL A 111 3.07 -6.06 13.77
N SER A 112 4.19 -5.40 14.08
CA SER A 112 5.02 -5.71 15.26
C SER A 112 4.28 -5.54 16.59
N LEU A 113 3.36 -4.56 16.70
CA LEU A 113 2.54 -4.37 17.90
C LEU A 113 1.52 -5.49 18.09
N ILE A 114 0.96 -6.01 17.00
CA ILE A 114 -0.03 -7.08 17.05
C ILE A 114 0.63 -8.43 17.34
N GLU A 115 1.82 -8.70 16.81
CA GLU A 115 2.57 -9.93 17.13
C GLU A 115 3.03 -9.98 18.61
N LYS A 116 3.19 -8.82 19.26
CA LYS A 116 3.62 -8.73 20.68
C LYS A 116 2.49 -8.77 21.70
N ASN A 117 1.23 -8.62 21.27
CA ASN A 117 0.03 -8.68 22.12
C ASN A 117 -0.94 -9.73 21.56
N PRO A 118 -0.69 -11.03 21.82
CA PRO A 118 -1.50 -12.14 21.29
C PRO A 118 -2.91 -12.20 21.89
#